data_AF-A0A961F315-F1
#
_entry.id   AF-A0A961F315-F1
#
_cell.length_a   1.000
_cell.length_b   1.000
_cell.length_c   1.000
_cell.angle_alpha   90.00
_cell.angle_beta   90.00
_cell.angle_gamma   90.00
#
_symmetry.space_group_name_H-M   'P 1'
#
loop_
_entity.id
_entity.type
_entity.pdbx_description
1 polymer ?
#
loop_
_entity_poly.entity_id
_entity_poly.type
_entity_poly.pdbx_seq_one_letter_code
_entity_poly.pdbx_strand_id
1 'polypeptide(L)' 'MKVIICGAGQVGWQIARHLSGEQNDVTVVDSNPDLVRRATDTLDVQGIAGFASYPNVLDRA' A
#
# COMPACT_ATOMS: atom_id res chain seq x y z
N MET A 1 -5.87 11.48 -6.65
CA MET A 1 -5.55 10.48 -7.72
C MET A 1 -5.60 9.08 -7.09
N LYS A 2 -5.73 8.00 -7.87
CA LYS A 2 -5.58 6.62 -7.36
C LYS A 2 -4.15 6.13 -7.58
N VAL A 3 -3.49 5.64 -6.52
CA VAL A 3 -2.09 5.19 -6.56
C VAL A 3 -1.96 3.83 -5.89
N ILE A 4 -1.29 2.89 -6.57
CA ILE A 4 -0.95 1.58 -6.01
C ILE A 4 0.55 1.53 -5.75
N ILE A 5 0.93 1.16 -4.53
CA ILE A 5 2.32 1.01 -4.11
C ILE A 5 2.62 -0.47 -3.88
N CYS A 6 3.47 -1.04 -4.74
CA CYS A 6 3.90 -2.43 -4.68
C CYS A 6 5.11 -2.57 -3.74
N GLY A 7 4.84 -2.64 -2.44
CA GLY A 7 5.81 -2.84 -1.36
C GLY A 7 5.59 -1.85 -0.21
N ALA A 8 5.47 -2.38 1.02
CA ALA A 8 5.29 -1.63 2.27
C ALA A 8 6.61 -1.50 3.07
N GLY A 9 7.75 -1.71 2.41
CA GLY A 9 9.08 -1.48 2.98
C GLY A 9 9.37 0.01 3.23
N GLN A 10 10.62 0.35 3.54
CA GLN A 10 10.99 1.72 3.92
C GLN A 10 10.61 2.78 2.88
N VAL A 11 10.90 2.54 1.60
CA VAL A 11 10.62 3.51 0.53
C VAL A 11 9.12 3.61 0.25
N GLY A 12 8.45 2.47 0.07
CA GLY A 12 7.01 2.43 -0.17
C GLY A 12 6.20 3.08 0.95
N TRP A 13 6.64 2.93 2.20
CA TRP A 13 6.07 3.62 3.35
C TRP A 13 6.16 5.14 3.25
N GLN A 14 7.34 5.70 2.93
CA GLN A 14 7.50 7.15 2.85
C GLN A 14 6.67 7.74 1.72
N ILE A 15 6.60 7.04 0.58
CA ILE A 15 5.77 7.43 -0.56
C ILE A 15 4.29 7.38 -0.15
N ALA A 16 3.83 6.29 0.47
CA ALA A 16 2.46 6.13 0.92
C ALA A 16 2.06 7.24 1.90
N ARG A 17 2.93 7.56 2.87
CA ARG A 17 2.72 8.63 3.84
C ARG A 17 2.59 10.00 3.19
N HIS A 18 3.45 10.30 2.22
CA HIS A 18 3.43 11.59 1.54
C HIS A 18 2.16 11.73 0.69
N LEU A 19 1.85 10.73 -0.13
CA LEU A 19 0.72 10.78 -1.06
C LEU A 19 -0.65 10.74 -0.37
N SER A 20 -0.80 9.96 0.70
CA SER A 20 -2.03 9.97 1.52
C SER A 20 -2.22 11.33 2.20
N GLY A 21 -1.15 11.97 2.66
CA GLY A 21 -1.20 13.33 3.20
C GLY A 21 -1.65 14.40 2.19
N GLU A 22 -1.42 14.17 0.91
CA GLU A 22 -1.93 15.00 -0.21
C GLU A 22 -3.37 14.63 -0.62
N GLN A 23 -4.09 13.83 0.18
CA GLN A 23 -5.46 13.38 -0.09
C GLN A 23 -5.59 12.55 -1.37
N ASN A 24 -4.57 11.76 -1.70
CA ASN A 24 -4.67 10.73 -2.72
C ASN A 24 -5.25 9.43 -2.14
N ASP A 25 -5.96 8.69 -2.98
CA ASP A 25 -6.44 7.35 -2.68
C ASP A 25 -5.28 6.37 -2.92
N VAL A 26 -4.70 5.86 -1.84
CA VAL A 26 -3.47 5.06 -1.86
C VAL A 26 -3.76 3.65 -1.38
N THR A 27 -3.41 2.66 -2.20
CA THR A 27 -3.41 1.24 -1.84
C THR A 27 -1.98 0.73 -1.76
N VAL A 28 -1.62 0.08 -0.66
CA VAL A 28 -0.31 -0.57 -0.48
C VAL A 28 -0.46 -2.08 -0.57
N VAL A 29 0.35 -2.72 -1.42
CA VAL A 29 0.39 -4.17 -1.61
C VAL A 29 1.74 -4.69 -1.13
N ASP A 30 1.76 -5.64 -0.20
CA ASP A 30 2.99 -6.32 0.23
C ASP A 30 2.71 -7.79 0.58
N SER A 31 3.67 -8.68 0.33
CA SER A 31 3.55 -10.09 0.70
C SER A 31 3.62 -10.32 2.22
N ASN A 32 4.20 -9.38 2.97
CA ASN A 32 4.28 -9.46 4.42
C ASN A 32 3.07 -8.76 5.06
N PRO A 33 2.14 -9.52 5.67
CA PRO A 33 0.92 -8.95 6.27
C PRO A 33 1.20 -7.99 7.44
N ASP A 34 2.33 -8.15 8.14
CA ASP A 34 2.69 -7.25 9.25
C ASP A 34 3.05 -5.85 8.74
N LEU A 35 3.71 -5.76 7.58
CA LEU A 35 4.03 -4.47 6.95
C LEU A 35 2.76 -3.79 6.43
N VAL A 36 1.86 -4.56 5.81
CA VAL A 36 0.55 -4.06 5.34
C VAL A 36 -0.24 -3.52 6.53
N ARG A 37 -0.37 -4.31 7.60
CA ARG A 37 -1.08 -3.91 8.80
C ARG A 37 -0.49 -2.65 9.42
N ARG A 38 0.84 -2.60 9.55
CA ARG A 38 1.52 -1.40 10.06
C ARG A 38 1.13 -0.18 9.23
N ALA A 39 1.11 -0.29 7.90
CA ALA A 39 0.79 0.81 7.00
C ALA A 39 -0.65 1.27 7.18
N THR A 40 -1.62 0.36 7.20
CA THR A 40 -3.04 0.69 7.40
C THR A 40 -3.35 1.21 8.80
N ASP A 41 -2.60 0.77 9.82
CA ASP A 41 -2.80 1.23 11.21
C ASP A 41 -2.23 2.64 11.44
N THR A 42 -1.25 3.08 10.63
CA THR A 42 -0.51 4.33 10.85
C THR A 42 -0.79 5.41 9.80
N LEU A 43 -1.17 5.02 8.59
CA LEU A 43 -1.38 5.90 7.44
C LEU A 43 -2.83 5.78 6.95
N ASP A 44 -3.36 6.83 6.33
CA ASP A 44 -4.68 6.81 5.68
C ASP A 44 -4.57 6.15 4.29
N VAL A 45 -4.44 4.82 4.28
CA VAL A 45 -4.21 4.00 3.08
C VAL A 45 -5.00 2.68 3.15
N GLN A 46 -5.30 2.11 2.00
CA GLN A 46 -5.78 0.72 1.89
C GLN A 46 -4.59 -0.24 1.87
N GLY A 47 -4.83 -1.49 2.32
CA GLY A 47 -3.78 -2.50 2.43
C GLY A 47 -4.20 -3.87 1.88
N ILE A 48 -3.34 -4.47 1.05
CA ILE A 48 -3.56 -5.82 0.51
C ILE A 48 -2.32 -6.67 0.78
N ALA A 49 -2.53 -7.77 1.51
CA ALA A 49 -1.51 -8.80 1.69
C ALA A 49 -1.48 -9.73 0.47
N GLY A 50 -0.35 -9.74 -0.25
CA GLY A 50 -0.16 -10.57 -1.44
C GLY A 50 1.04 -10.15 -2.28
N PHE A 51 1.38 -10.98 -3.27
CA PHE A 51 2.42 -10.64 -4.23
C PHE A 51 1.86 -9.69 -5.29
N ALA A 52 2.41 -8.48 -5.36
CA ALA A 52 2.00 -7.46 -6.34
C ALA A 52 2.25 -7.87 -7.81
N SER A 53 3.04 -8.92 -8.05
CA SER A 53 3.23 -9.50 -9.38
C SER A 53 2.09 -10.40 -9.84
N TYR A 54 1.12 -10.70 -8.97
CA TYR A 54 0.00 -11.58 -9.31
C TYR A 54 -1.20 -10.76 -9.81
N PRO A 55 -1.74 -11.07 -11.00
CA PRO A 55 -2.84 -10.29 -11.59
C PRO A 55 -4.06 -10.17 -10.67
N ASN A 56 -4.45 -11.27 -10.02
CA ASN A 56 -5.59 -11.28 -9.10
C ASN A 56 -5.38 -10.46 -7.82
N VAL A 57 -4.12 -10.11 -7.47
CA VAL A 57 -3.82 -9.22 -6.34
C VAL A 57 -4.00 -7.77 -6.78
N LEU A 58 -3.52 -7.41 -7.97
CA LEU A 58 -3.69 -6.07 -8.53
C LEU A 58 -5.15 -5.75 -8.90
N ASP A 59 -5.93 -6.74 -9.33
CA ASP A 59 -7.37 -6.56 -9.58
C ASP A 59 -8.17 -6.18 -8.31
N ARG A 60 -7.60 -6.45 -7.13
CA ARG A 60 -8.20 -6.11 -5.83
C ARG A 60 -7.73 -4.77 -5.28
N ALA A 61 -6.69 -4.17 -5.86
CA ALA A 61 -5.97 -2.99 -5.38
C ALA A 61 -6.57 -1.67 -5.88
#